data_AF-A0A6N9BSP6-F1
#
_entry.id   AF-A0A6N9BSP6-F1
#
_cell.length_a   1.000
_cell.length_b   1.000
_cell.length_c   1.000
_cell.angle_alpha   90.00
_cell.angle_beta   90.00
_cell.angle_gamma   90.00
#
_symmetry.space_group_name_H-M   'P 1'
#
loop_
_entity.id
_entity.type
_entity.pdbx_description
1 polymer ?
#
loop_
_entity_poly.entity_id
_entity_poly.type
_entity_poly.pdbx_seq_one_letter_code
_entity_poly.pdbx_strand_id
1 'polypeptide(L)'
;MAARSAPPARVAIDIGGTFTDVVLDTGDERFATKVPTTHADPAEAVLDGLERVMRIGRRAPVDISLILHGTTLATNALIERSGAVTALVTTQGHRDALEMAQENRFEQYDIDIDRPRPLVPRRLRLTVPERMNAAGEILLPLDEDAVHALVPVLTEQGVTSIAVGLLHAYANPAHERRIGALLAESLTDVSITLASEVCPEIREFERLSTACANAYVRPLMARYLTNLSDALAERGFGCPFLMMTSGGGLTDVDTAARFPIRLVESGPAGGAILASRLAEALDLDRVLSFDMGGTTAKICLIDDHAPLLSRAFEVDRAYRFKKGSGLPVRIPV
;
A
#
# COMPACT_ATOMS: atom_id res chain seq x y z
N MET A 1 37.72 -8.48 31.09
CA MET A 1 37.68 -7.88 29.74
C MET A 1 36.25 -8.01 29.24
N ALA A 2 35.42 -7.01 29.51
CA ALA A 2 34.02 -7.03 29.09
C ALA A 2 33.99 -7.05 27.56
N ALA A 3 33.34 -8.05 26.97
CA ALA A 3 33.10 -8.09 25.54
C ALA A 3 32.42 -6.77 25.17
N ARG A 4 33.07 -5.95 24.33
CA ARG A 4 32.40 -4.84 23.67
C ARG A 4 31.22 -5.47 22.93
N SER A 5 29.99 -5.15 23.34
CA SER A 5 28.81 -5.51 22.56
C SER A 5 29.06 -5.02 21.14
N ALA A 6 28.93 -5.90 20.15
CA ALA A 6 29.05 -5.48 18.76
C ALA A 6 28.11 -4.29 18.52
N PRO A 7 28.52 -3.29 17.71
CA PRO A 7 27.63 -2.20 17.35
C PRO A 7 26.32 -2.78 16.79
N PRO A 8 25.16 -2.18 17.14
CA PRO A 8 23.86 -2.70 16.75
C PRO A 8 23.78 -2.83 15.23
N ALA A 9 23.59 -4.06 14.74
CA ALA A 9 23.54 -4.34 13.31
C ALA A 9 22.11 -4.12 12.78
N ARG A 10 21.98 -3.72 11.52
CA ARG A 10 20.70 -3.42 10.89
C ARG A 10 20.54 -4.25 9.64
N VAL A 11 19.32 -4.67 9.33
CA VAL A 11 19.01 -5.36 8.09
C VAL A 11 18.04 -4.54 7.27
N ALA A 12 18.28 -4.44 5.97
CA ALA A 12 17.34 -3.91 4.99
C ALA A 12 17.01 -4.99 3.97
N ILE A 13 15.73 -5.09 3.60
CA ILE A 13 15.16 -6.15 2.77
C ILE A 13 14.31 -5.49 1.70
N ASP A 14 14.55 -5.78 0.43
CA ASP A 14 13.68 -5.34 -0.66
C ASP A 14 13.21 -6.55 -1.48
N ILE A 15 11.90 -6.80 -1.48
CA ILE A 15 11.31 -7.81 -2.35
C ILE A 15 10.96 -7.14 -3.68
N GLY A 16 11.73 -7.49 -4.71
CA GLY A 16 11.38 -7.23 -6.09
C GLY A 16 10.61 -8.38 -6.74
N GLY A 17 10.20 -8.14 -8.00
CA GLY A 17 9.47 -9.13 -8.78
C GLY A 17 10.28 -10.37 -9.18
N THR A 18 11.61 -10.32 -9.22
CA THR A 18 12.45 -11.48 -9.61
C THR A 18 13.33 -11.98 -8.47
N PHE A 19 13.86 -11.05 -7.70
CA PHE A 19 14.78 -11.33 -6.62
C PHE A 19 14.41 -10.53 -5.37
N THR A 20 14.77 -11.10 -4.23
CA THR A 20 14.77 -10.45 -2.94
C THR A 20 16.21 -10.09 -2.59
N ASP A 21 16.44 -8.80 -2.36
CA ASP A 21 17.74 -8.24 -1.99
C ASP A 21 17.77 -8.03 -0.47
N VAL A 22 18.81 -8.53 0.20
CA VAL A 22 18.97 -8.41 1.65
C VAL A 22 20.35 -7.85 1.96
N VAL A 23 20.39 -6.77 2.74
CA VAL A 23 21.61 -6.10 3.16
C VAL A 23 21.71 -6.08 4.68
N LEU A 24 22.82 -6.57 5.21
CA LEU A 24 23.21 -6.44 6.61
C LEU A 24 24.25 -5.34 6.74
N ASP A 25 23.95 -4.33 7.55
CA ASP A 25 24.88 -3.27 7.91
C ASP A 25 25.30 -3.45 9.38
N THR A 26 26.57 -3.72 9.60
CA THR A 26 27.15 -3.88 10.94
C THR A 26 27.74 -2.58 11.50
N GLY A 27 27.64 -1.47 10.77
CA GLY A 27 28.27 -0.19 11.07
C GLY A 27 29.68 -0.07 10.46
N ASP A 28 30.49 -1.12 10.57
CA ASP A 28 31.85 -1.16 10.00
C ASP A 28 31.86 -1.77 8.59
N GLU A 29 31.06 -2.84 8.40
CA GLU A 29 30.99 -3.60 7.16
C GLU A 29 29.53 -3.79 6.72
N ARG A 30 29.34 -3.87 5.40
CA ARG A 30 28.06 -4.19 4.77
C ARG A 30 28.16 -5.50 4.00
N PHE A 31 27.20 -6.37 4.22
CA PHE A 31 27.08 -7.65 3.53
C PHE A 31 25.76 -7.65 2.76
N ALA A 32 25.77 -8.17 1.54
CA ALA A 32 24.56 -8.26 0.72
C ALA A 32 24.42 -9.68 0.17
N THR A 33 23.17 -10.12 0.06
CA THR A 33 22.80 -11.34 -0.66
C THR A 33 21.59 -11.07 -1.54
N LYS A 34 21.48 -11.84 -2.61
CA LYS A 34 20.36 -11.81 -3.54
C LYS A 34 19.84 -13.23 -3.69
N VAL A 35 18.55 -13.41 -3.45
CA VAL A 35 17.89 -14.72 -3.57
C VAL A 35 16.70 -14.62 -4.50
N PRO A 36 16.34 -15.67 -5.26
CA PRO A 36 15.13 -15.67 -6.07
C PRO A 36 13.89 -15.40 -5.21
N THR A 37 12.96 -14.57 -5.70
CA THR A 37 11.70 -14.33 -5.00
C THR A 37 10.79 -15.55 -5.11
N THR A 38 10.33 -16.08 -3.98
CA THR A 38 9.33 -17.16 -3.94
C THR A 38 7.94 -16.56 -4.06
N HIS A 39 7.37 -16.49 -5.26
CA HIS A 39 6.08 -15.82 -5.49
C HIS A 39 4.90 -16.42 -4.71
N ALA A 40 4.91 -17.74 -4.48
CA ALA A 40 3.86 -18.42 -3.71
C ALA A 40 3.92 -18.09 -2.21
N ASP A 41 5.13 -17.86 -1.68
CA ASP A 41 5.36 -17.45 -0.30
C ASP A 41 6.59 -16.52 -0.21
N PRO A 42 6.40 -15.20 -0.39
CA PRO A 42 7.50 -14.26 -0.38
C PRO A 42 8.26 -14.18 0.95
N ALA A 43 7.66 -14.65 2.05
CA ALA A 43 8.31 -14.67 3.35
C ALA A 43 9.48 -15.66 3.38
N GLU A 44 9.38 -16.79 2.66
CA GLU A 44 10.45 -17.78 2.57
C GLU A 44 11.75 -17.19 2.00
N ALA A 45 11.64 -16.42 0.91
CA ALA A 45 12.78 -15.76 0.28
C ALA A 45 13.45 -14.74 1.22
N VAL A 46 12.65 -14.00 1.99
CA VAL A 46 13.15 -13.07 3.00
C VAL A 46 13.96 -13.79 4.08
N LEU A 47 13.42 -14.90 4.59
CA LEU A 47 14.04 -15.68 5.66
C LEU A 47 15.34 -16.37 5.20
N ASP A 48 15.37 -16.93 3.98
CA ASP A 48 16.59 -17.48 3.37
C ASP A 48 17.66 -16.38 3.16
N GLY A 49 17.25 -15.21 2.64
CA GLY A 49 18.15 -14.07 2.48
C GLY A 49 18.75 -13.58 3.81
N LEU A 50 17.92 -13.47 4.85
CA LEU A 50 18.35 -13.15 6.22
C LEU A 50 19.36 -14.16 6.75
N GLU A 51 19.06 -15.46 6.67
CA GLU A 51 19.95 -16.51 7.15
C GLU A 51 21.32 -16.47 6.44
N ARG A 52 21.31 -16.31 5.11
CA ARG A 52 22.54 -16.21 4.31
C ARG A 52 23.38 -15.00 4.72
N VAL A 53 22.78 -13.81 4.81
CA VAL A 53 23.54 -12.59 5.11
C VAL A 53 24.06 -12.58 6.53
N MET A 54 23.29 -13.08 7.50
CA MET A 54 23.72 -13.19 8.90
C MET A 54 24.87 -14.19 9.06
N ARG A 55 24.84 -15.31 8.33
CA ARG A 55 25.94 -16.29 8.31
C ARG A 55 27.23 -15.69 7.75
N ILE A 56 27.14 -14.87 6.70
CA ILE A 56 28.30 -14.17 6.12
C ILE A 56 28.84 -13.14 7.11
N GLY A 57 27.97 -12.30 7.68
CA GLY A 57 28.34 -11.26 8.65
C GLY A 57 28.66 -11.77 10.06
N ARG A 58 28.53 -13.09 10.29
CA ARG A 58 28.72 -13.75 11.61
C ARG A 58 27.93 -13.04 12.72
N ARG A 59 26.65 -12.80 12.45
CA ARG A 59 25.69 -12.21 13.38
C ARG A 59 24.61 -13.22 13.75
N ALA A 60 24.14 -13.13 14.99
CA ALA A 60 22.95 -13.82 15.46
C ALA A 60 21.74 -12.85 15.41
N PRO A 61 20.49 -13.38 15.41
CA PRO A 61 19.28 -12.55 15.46
C PRO A 61 19.28 -11.50 16.58
N VAL A 62 19.84 -11.84 17.75
CA VAL A 62 19.95 -10.96 18.91
C VAL A 62 20.89 -9.75 18.68
N ASP A 63 21.79 -9.83 17.70
CA ASP A 63 22.69 -8.74 17.35
C ASP A 63 22.03 -7.70 16.43
N ILE A 64 20.85 -8.03 15.87
CA ILE A 64 20.12 -7.16 14.96
C ILE A 64 19.23 -6.21 15.78
N SER A 65 19.41 -4.92 15.58
CA SER A 65 18.67 -3.87 16.29
C SER A 65 17.51 -3.29 15.49
N LEU A 66 17.43 -3.56 14.20
CA LEU A 66 16.41 -3.02 13.29
C LEU A 66 16.34 -3.84 12.02
N ILE A 67 15.12 -4.14 11.58
CA ILE A 67 14.84 -4.68 10.25
C ILE A 67 13.97 -3.68 9.48
N LEU A 68 14.43 -3.28 8.30
CA LEU A 68 13.70 -2.45 7.34
C LEU A 68 13.25 -3.31 6.16
N HIS A 69 12.01 -3.14 5.73
CA HIS A 69 11.47 -3.93 4.63
C HIS A 69 10.71 -3.07 3.61
N GLY A 70 11.14 -3.16 2.36
CA GLY A 70 10.47 -2.68 1.16
C GLY A 70 9.92 -3.85 0.36
N THR A 71 8.83 -3.61 -0.36
CA THR A 71 8.17 -4.68 -1.12
C THR A 71 7.39 -4.14 -2.31
N THR A 72 7.43 -4.87 -3.42
CA THR A 72 6.60 -4.61 -4.59
C THR A 72 5.29 -5.41 -4.60
N LEU A 73 4.97 -6.19 -3.55
CA LEU A 73 3.80 -7.07 -3.53
C LEU A 73 2.48 -6.31 -3.71
N ALA A 74 2.30 -5.18 -3.02
CA ALA A 74 1.11 -4.36 -3.14
C ALA A 74 0.96 -3.78 -4.56
N THR A 75 2.06 -3.29 -5.15
CA THR A 75 2.08 -2.78 -6.52
C THR A 75 1.71 -3.87 -7.52
N ASN A 76 2.32 -5.05 -7.42
CA ASN A 76 2.06 -6.17 -8.34
C ASN A 76 0.62 -6.66 -8.22
N ALA A 77 0.07 -6.78 -7.01
CA ALA A 77 -1.31 -7.21 -6.80
C ALA A 77 -2.34 -6.29 -7.47
N LEU A 78 -2.05 -4.97 -7.53
CA LEU A 78 -2.90 -4.00 -8.22
C LEU A 78 -2.79 -4.12 -9.75
N ILE A 79 -1.57 -4.27 -10.27
CA ILE A 79 -1.30 -4.40 -11.72
C ILE A 79 -1.89 -5.72 -12.24
N GLU A 80 -1.61 -6.83 -11.57
CA GLU A 80 -2.05 -8.18 -11.97
C GLU A 80 -3.52 -8.45 -11.64
N ARG A 81 -4.17 -7.55 -10.88
CA ARG A 81 -5.54 -7.70 -10.39
C ARG A 81 -5.75 -9.05 -9.67
N SER A 82 -4.81 -9.36 -8.78
CA SER A 82 -4.75 -10.59 -7.98
C SER A 82 -5.11 -10.37 -6.50
N GLY A 83 -5.80 -9.27 -6.19
CA GLY A 83 -6.25 -8.92 -4.84
C GLY A 83 -7.56 -9.61 -4.41
N ALA A 84 -8.07 -9.18 -3.27
CA ALA A 84 -9.25 -9.74 -2.62
C ALA A 84 -10.55 -9.44 -3.38
N VAL A 85 -11.55 -10.31 -3.23
CA VAL A 85 -12.92 -10.04 -3.68
C VAL A 85 -13.46 -8.90 -2.84
N THR A 86 -13.51 -7.71 -3.44
CA THR A 86 -13.73 -6.45 -2.73
C THR A 86 -15.08 -5.84 -3.06
N ALA A 87 -15.82 -5.42 -2.06
CA ALA A 87 -17.03 -4.60 -2.21
C ALA A 87 -16.77 -3.14 -1.82
N LEU A 88 -17.58 -2.24 -2.37
CA LEU A 88 -17.67 -0.83 -1.99
C LEU A 88 -19.05 -0.59 -1.39
N VAL A 89 -19.10 -0.01 -0.19
CA VAL A 89 -20.32 0.56 0.41
C VAL A 89 -20.22 2.08 0.32
N THR A 90 -21.18 2.72 -0.36
CA THR A 90 -21.18 4.18 -0.58
C THR A 90 -22.55 4.80 -0.40
N THR A 91 -22.62 6.13 -0.46
CA THR A 91 -23.87 6.89 -0.33
C THR A 91 -24.87 6.51 -1.42
N GLN A 92 -26.14 6.38 -1.06
CA GLN A 92 -27.22 6.14 -2.02
C GLN A 92 -27.20 7.13 -3.20
N GLY A 93 -27.34 6.59 -4.41
CA GLY A 93 -27.25 7.35 -5.66
C GLY A 93 -25.83 7.59 -6.19
N HIS A 94 -24.78 7.16 -5.47
CA HIS A 94 -23.38 7.50 -5.82
C HIS A 94 -22.49 6.30 -6.16
N ARG A 95 -23.04 5.07 -6.24
CA ARG A 95 -22.27 3.85 -6.59
C ARG A 95 -21.49 3.92 -7.90
N ASP A 96 -22.01 4.69 -8.86
CA ASP A 96 -21.45 4.78 -10.22
C ASP A 96 -20.37 5.88 -10.32
N ALA A 97 -20.10 6.64 -9.25
CA ALA A 97 -19.02 7.63 -9.22
C ALA A 97 -17.64 7.02 -9.53
N LEU A 98 -17.41 5.77 -9.10
CA LEU A 98 -16.18 5.05 -9.38
C LEU A 98 -16.04 4.63 -10.86
N GLU A 99 -17.16 4.40 -11.57
CA GLU A 99 -17.16 4.08 -13.01
C GLU A 99 -17.03 5.35 -13.85
N MET A 100 -17.87 6.34 -13.52
CA MET A 100 -17.92 7.62 -14.23
C MET A 100 -16.58 8.34 -14.14
N ALA A 101 -15.89 8.21 -13.00
CA ALA A 101 -14.64 8.87 -12.67
C ALA A 101 -14.72 10.39 -12.92
N GLN A 102 -13.76 10.93 -13.66
CA GLN A 102 -13.78 12.29 -14.17
C GLN A 102 -14.17 12.26 -15.65
N GLU A 103 -14.78 13.34 -16.14
CA GLU A 103 -15.19 13.48 -17.56
C GLU A 103 -13.99 13.54 -18.53
N ASN A 104 -12.78 13.60 -18.00
CA ASN A 104 -11.53 13.71 -18.75
C ASN A 104 -11.29 12.44 -19.58
N ARG A 105 -11.07 12.63 -20.88
CA ARG A 105 -10.52 11.58 -21.75
C ARG A 105 -9.00 11.73 -21.78
N PHE A 106 -8.28 10.68 -21.35
CA PHE A 106 -6.81 10.68 -21.43
C PHE A 106 -6.29 10.60 -22.86
N GLU A 107 -7.13 10.15 -23.80
CA GLU A 107 -6.95 10.29 -25.24
C GLU A 107 -8.16 11.00 -25.82
N GLN A 108 -8.00 12.27 -26.20
CA GLN A 108 -9.10 13.14 -26.59
C GLN A 108 -9.65 12.82 -27.98
N TYR A 109 -8.80 12.29 -28.86
CA TYR A 109 -9.14 12.03 -30.26
C TYR A 109 -9.57 10.58 -30.54
N ASP A 110 -9.30 9.67 -29.61
CA ASP A 110 -9.75 8.29 -29.71
C ASP A 110 -11.19 8.17 -29.21
N ILE A 111 -12.14 8.10 -30.16
CA ILE A 111 -13.56 7.98 -29.86
C ILE A 111 -13.91 6.64 -29.22
N ASP A 112 -13.12 5.59 -29.47
CA ASP A 112 -13.34 4.20 -29.06
C ASP A 112 -12.48 3.82 -27.84
N ILE A 113 -11.94 4.82 -27.13
CA ILE A 113 -11.09 4.66 -25.95
C ILE A 113 -11.69 3.69 -24.91
N ASP A 114 -10.97 2.63 -24.57
CA ASP A 114 -11.36 1.75 -23.49
C ASP A 114 -10.87 2.32 -22.15
N ARG A 115 -11.80 2.46 -21.21
CA ARG A 115 -11.50 3.04 -19.90
C ARG A 115 -11.03 1.95 -18.94
N PRO A 116 -10.03 2.24 -18.09
CA PRO A 116 -9.59 1.29 -17.07
C PRO A 116 -10.77 0.85 -16.20
N ARG A 117 -11.02 -0.46 -16.16
CA ARG A 117 -12.09 -1.02 -15.34
C ARG A 117 -11.78 -0.81 -13.86
N PRO A 118 -12.71 -0.30 -13.04
CA PRO A 118 -12.45 -0.18 -11.61
C PRO A 118 -12.18 -1.53 -10.94
N LEU A 119 -11.43 -1.52 -9.83
CA LEU A 119 -11.11 -2.74 -9.07
C LEU A 119 -12.36 -3.44 -8.53
N VAL A 120 -13.33 -2.65 -8.05
CA VAL A 120 -14.60 -3.17 -7.55
C VAL A 120 -15.60 -3.22 -8.69
N PRO A 121 -16.12 -4.39 -9.09
CA PRO A 121 -17.13 -4.48 -10.14
C PRO A 121 -18.45 -3.86 -9.67
N ARG A 122 -19.24 -3.31 -10.60
CA ARG A 122 -20.47 -2.59 -10.28
C ARG A 122 -21.46 -3.35 -9.38
N ARG A 123 -21.60 -4.67 -9.55
CA ARG A 123 -22.49 -5.51 -8.73
C ARG A 123 -22.10 -5.56 -7.24
N LEU A 124 -20.84 -5.25 -6.92
CA LEU A 124 -20.31 -5.18 -5.55
C LEU A 124 -20.16 -3.72 -5.07
N ARG A 125 -20.76 -2.75 -5.77
CA ARG A 125 -20.87 -1.36 -5.32
C ARG A 125 -22.26 -1.16 -4.73
N LEU A 126 -22.36 -1.46 -3.44
CA LEU A 126 -23.56 -1.39 -2.64
C LEU A 126 -23.75 0.02 -2.09
N THR A 127 -24.99 0.37 -1.77
CA THR A 127 -25.31 1.69 -1.27
C THR A 127 -26.15 1.65 -0.01
N VAL A 128 -25.96 2.64 0.85
CA VAL A 128 -26.79 2.85 2.04
C VAL A 128 -27.47 4.21 1.99
N PRO A 129 -28.72 4.33 2.47
CA PRO A 129 -29.36 5.62 2.67
C PRO A 129 -28.67 6.37 3.81
N GLU A 130 -27.90 7.40 3.46
CA GLU A 130 -27.38 8.39 4.40
C GLU A 130 -27.04 9.67 3.62
N ARG A 131 -26.87 10.81 4.33
CA ARG A 131 -26.31 12.01 3.69
C ARG A 131 -25.69 12.96 4.69
N MET A 132 -24.51 13.48 4.35
CA MET A 132 -23.89 14.63 5.01
C MET A 132 -23.74 15.79 4.03
N ASN A 133 -23.70 17.02 4.55
CA ASN A 133 -23.32 18.20 3.78
C ASN A 133 -21.80 18.43 3.80
N ALA A 134 -21.33 19.46 3.07
CA ALA A 134 -19.90 19.77 2.99
C ALA A 134 -19.29 20.28 4.31
N ALA A 135 -20.10 20.73 5.27
CA ALA A 135 -19.67 21.09 6.62
C ALA A 135 -19.61 19.87 7.57
N GLY A 136 -20.00 18.68 7.10
CA GLY A 136 -20.06 17.46 7.91
C GLY A 136 -21.35 17.33 8.74
N GLU A 137 -22.34 18.19 8.52
CA GLU A 137 -23.63 18.09 9.20
C GLU A 137 -24.49 16.99 8.56
N ILE A 138 -25.21 16.24 9.41
CA ILE A 138 -26.07 15.15 8.98
C ILE A 138 -27.34 15.75 8.35
N LEU A 139 -27.55 15.47 7.06
CA LEU A 139 -28.77 15.81 6.32
C LEU A 139 -29.79 14.67 6.34
N LEU A 140 -29.28 13.43 6.25
CA LEU A 140 -30.07 12.20 6.38
C LEU A 140 -29.29 11.25 7.30
N PRO A 141 -29.87 10.83 8.44
CA PRO A 141 -29.23 9.84 9.31
C PRO A 141 -28.91 8.55 8.57
N LEU A 142 -27.90 7.83 9.05
CA LEU A 142 -27.58 6.49 8.56
C LEU A 142 -28.75 5.54 8.84
N ASP A 143 -29.24 4.88 7.79
CA ASP A 143 -30.14 3.74 7.91
C ASP A 143 -29.33 2.47 8.26
N GLU A 144 -29.33 2.10 9.53
CA GLU A 144 -28.58 0.92 10.02
C GLU A 144 -29.20 -0.40 9.55
N ASP A 145 -30.53 -0.46 9.38
CA ASP A 145 -31.22 -1.66 8.86
C ASP A 145 -30.78 -1.94 7.42
N ALA A 146 -30.60 -0.89 6.62
CA ALA A 146 -30.04 -1.01 5.28
C ALA A 146 -28.59 -1.52 5.28
N VAL A 147 -27.78 -1.19 6.30
CA VAL A 147 -26.42 -1.74 6.46
C VAL A 147 -26.49 -3.24 6.75
N HIS A 148 -27.34 -3.66 7.69
CA HIS A 148 -27.54 -5.07 8.02
C HIS A 148 -28.04 -5.88 6.82
N ALA A 149 -28.89 -5.29 5.98
CA ALA A 149 -29.38 -5.91 4.76
C ALA A 149 -28.29 -6.17 3.70
N LEU A 150 -27.10 -5.55 3.82
CA LEU A 150 -25.98 -5.83 2.91
C LEU A 150 -25.27 -7.15 3.24
N VAL A 151 -25.32 -7.60 4.50
CA VAL A 151 -24.55 -8.76 4.99
C VAL A 151 -24.83 -10.03 4.17
N PRO A 152 -26.10 -10.42 3.89
CA PRO A 152 -26.37 -11.61 3.09
C PRO A 152 -25.79 -11.53 1.68
N VAL A 153 -25.86 -10.36 1.04
CA VAL A 153 -25.33 -10.14 -0.32
C VAL A 153 -23.81 -10.24 -0.33
N LEU A 154 -23.15 -9.64 0.66
CA LEU A 154 -21.68 -9.69 0.81
C LEU A 154 -21.20 -11.13 1.01
N THR A 155 -21.90 -11.89 1.86
CA THR A 155 -21.61 -13.31 2.13
C THR A 155 -21.83 -14.18 0.89
N GLU A 156 -22.98 -14.04 0.22
CA GLU A 156 -23.30 -14.83 -1.00
C GLU A 156 -22.29 -14.58 -2.13
N GLN A 157 -21.80 -13.34 -2.25
CA GLN A 157 -20.80 -12.97 -3.27
C GLN A 157 -19.37 -13.33 -2.86
N GLY A 158 -19.14 -13.93 -1.69
CA GLY A 158 -17.82 -14.33 -1.21
C GLY A 158 -16.87 -13.15 -0.99
N VAL A 159 -17.40 -12.00 -0.57
CA VAL A 159 -16.60 -10.80 -0.33
C VAL A 159 -15.68 -11.01 0.88
N THR A 160 -14.38 -10.79 0.69
CA THR A 160 -13.37 -10.92 1.76
C THR A 160 -12.77 -9.58 2.18
N SER A 161 -13.12 -8.49 1.47
CA SER A 161 -12.71 -7.13 1.83
C SER A 161 -13.77 -6.10 1.45
N ILE A 162 -13.94 -5.07 2.26
CA ILE A 162 -14.93 -4.00 2.06
C ILE A 162 -14.24 -2.64 2.18
N ALA A 163 -14.43 -1.79 1.19
CA ALA A 163 -14.20 -0.36 1.28
C ALA A 163 -15.53 0.34 1.65
N VAL A 164 -15.51 1.18 2.68
CA VAL A 164 -16.63 2.06 3.03
C VAL A 164 -16.22 3.49 2.69
N GLY A 165 -16.97 4.12 1.79
CA GLY A 165 -16.67 5.44 1.28
C GLY A 165 -17.93 6.24 1.05
N LEU A 166 -18.22 7.17 1.96
CA LEU A 166 -19.40 8.03 1.94
C LEU A 166 -19.01 9.45 1.56
N LEU A 167 -19.94 10.16 0.92
CA LEU A 167 -19.74 11.56 0.59
C LEU A 167 -19.53 12.41 1.84
N HIS A 168 -18.56 13.32 1.76
CA HIS A 168 -18.19 14.25 2.84
C HIS A 168 -17.71 13.59 4.14
N ALA A 169 -17.43 12.29 4.14
CA ALA A 169 -16.88 11.63 5.33
C ALA A 169 -15.43 12.05 5.66
N TYR A 170 -14.75 12.79 4.78
CA TYR A 170 -13.52 13.52 5.13
C TYR A 170 -13.77 14.65 6.15
N ALA A 171 -14.97 15.23 6.16
CA ALA A 171 -15.36 16.29 7.09
C ALA A 171 -15.98 15.70 8.36
N ASN A 172 -16.80 14.65 8.24
CA ASN A 172 -17.36 13.93 9.38
C ASN A 172 -17.39 12.41 9.12
N PRO A 173 -16.51 11.62 9.75
CA PRO A 173 -16.40 10.18 9.51
C PRO A 173 -17.44 9.33 10.27
N ALA A 174 -18.40 9.93 10.97
CA ALA A 174 -19.29 9.22 11.90
C ALA A 174 -20.04 8.05 11.25
N HIS A 175 -20.68 8.27 10.08
CA HIS A 175 -21.41 7.21 9.40
C HIS A 175 -20.49 6.11 8.86
N GLU A 176 -19.31 6.44 8.33
CA GLU A 176 -18.35 5.42 7.88
C GLU A 176 -17.90 4.53 9.03
N ARG A 177 -17.57 5.13 10.18
CA ARG A 177 -17.19 4.38 11.39
C ARG A 177 -18.33 3.50 11.88
N ARG A 178 -19.57 4.00 11.84
CA ARG A 178 -20.75 3.21 12.25
C ARG A 178 -21.00 2.03 11.33
N ILE A 179 -20.96 2.22 10.01
CA ILE A 179 -21.04 1.14 9.03
C ILE A 179 -19.93 0.12 9.27
N GLY A 180 -18.68 0.59 9.48
CA GLY A 180 -17.55 -0.29 9.74
C GLY A 180 -17.75 -1.16 10.98
N ALA A 181 -18.28 -0.60 12.07
CA ALA A 181 -18.61 -1.35 13.28
C ALA A 181 -19.70 -2.40 13.04
N LEU A 182 -20.83 -2.01 12.42
CA LEU A 182 -21.95 -2.91 12.14
C LEU A 182 -21.55 -4.09 11.24
N LEU A 183 -20.73 -3.82 10.21
CA LEU A 183 -20.23 -4.86 9.32
C LEU A 183 -19.20 -5.76 10.04
N ALA A 184 -18.33 -5.20 10.88
CA ALA A 184 -17.35 -5.98 11.65
C ALA A 184 -18.02 -6.94 12.64
N GLU A 185 -19.13 -6.55 13.25
CA GLU A 185 -19.93 -7.40 14.15
C GLU A 185 -20.51 -8.62 13.43
N SER A 186 -20.86 -8.47 12.14
CA SER A 186 -21.54 -9.51 11.35
C SER A 186 -20.60 -10.32 10.46
N LEU A 187 -19.44 -9.77 10.08
CA LEU A 187 -18.48 -10.33 9.12
C LEU A 187 -17.07 -10.38 9.72
N THR A 188 -16.86 -11.30 10.66
CA THR A 188 -15.63 -11.37 11.48
C THR A 188 -14.35 -11.62 10.68
N ASP A 189 -14.44 -12.29 9.54
CA ASP A 189 -13.29 -12.67 8.71
C ASP A 189 -13.07 -11.71 7.52
N VAL A 190 -13.82 -10.60 7.46
CA VAL A 190 -13.77 -9.64 6.35
C VAL A 190 -12.98 -8.39 6.74
N SER A 191 -12.02 -8.00 5.90
CA SER A 191 -11.25 -6.77 6.11
C SER A 191 -12.09 -5.53 5.79
N ILE A 192 -12.19 -4.57 6.71
CA ILE A 192 -12.98 -3.34 6.50
C ILE A 192 -12.08 -2.11 6.46
N THR A 193 -12.09 -1.40 5.34
CA THR A 193 -11.33 -0.18 5.10
C THR A 193 -12.26 1.02 5.07
N LEU A 194 -11.99 2.04 5.88
CA LEU A 194 -12.73 3.29 5.86
C LEU A 194 -12.00 4.34 5.02
N ALA A 195 -12.67 4.91 4.03
CA ALA A 195 -12.08 5.91 3.15
C ALA A 195 -11.64 7.17 3.92
N SER A 196 -12.33 7.53 5.00
CA SER A 196 -11.95 8.61 5.93
C SER A 196 -10.68 8.34 6.72
N GLU A 197 -10.18 7.11 6.77
CA GLU A 197 -8.91 6.79 7.42
C GLU A 197 -7.76 6.68 6.40
N VAL A 198 -8.06 6.12 5.22
CA VAL A 198 -7.07 5.94 4.16
C VAL A 198 -6.75 7.27 3.47
N CYS A 199 -7.79 8.00 3.05
CA CYS A 199 -7.72 9.21 2.24
C CYS A 199 -8.79 10.23 2.70
N PRO A 200 -8.56 10.94 3.82
CA PRO A 200 -9.46 11.98 4.32
C PRO A 200 -9.35 13.29 3.53
N GLU A 201 -9.50 13.22 2.21
CA GLU A 201 -9.41 14.38 1.31
C GLU A 201 -10.73 14.59 0.54
N ILE A 202 -10.97 15.83 0.10
CA ILE A 202 -12.07 16.13 -0.82
C ILE A 202 -11.80 15.49 -2.20
N ARG A 203 -12.89 15.24 -2.96
CA ARG A 203 -12.98 14.58 -4.28
C ARG A 203 -13.21 13.07 -4.18
N GLU A 204 -14.45 12.68 -4.45
CA GLU A 204 -14.94 11.33 -4.16
C GLU A 204 -14.33 10.26 -5.07
N PHE A 205 -14.07 10.57 -6.34
CA PHE A 205 -13.51 9.56 -7.24
C PHE A 205 -12.13 9.07 -6.78
N GLU A 206 -11.17 9.97 -6.57
CA GLU A 206 -9.83 9.58 -6.14
C GLU A 206 -9.83 9.00 -4.72
N ARG A 207 -10.68 9.53 -3.84
CA ARG A 207 -10.85 9.01 -2.48
C ARG A 207 -11.37 7.57 -2.48
N LEU A 208 -12.45 7.30 -3.21
CA LEU A 208 -13.01 5.95 -3.35
C LEU A 208 -12.04 5.01 -4.05
N SER A 209 -11.38 5.47 -5.11
CA SER A 209 -10.38 4.68 -5.83
C SER A 209 -9.24 4.25 -4.89
N THR A 210 -8.75 5.17 -4.06
CA THR A 210 -7.70 4.88 -3.06
C THR A 210 -8.18 3.92 -1.97
N ALA A 211 -9.40 4.12 -1.45
CA ALA A 211 -9.98 3.25 -0.42
C ALA A 211 -10.23 1.83 -0.96
N CYS A 212 -10.75 1.72 -2.18
CA CYS A 212 -10.93 0.46 -2.89
C CYS A 212 -9.59 -0.23 -3.14
N ALA A 213 -8.56 0.49 -3.60
CA ALA A 213 -7.23 -0.07 -3.81
C ALA A 213 -6.64 -0.61 -2.50
N ASN A 214 -6.75 0.13 -1.40
CA ASN A 214 -6.33 -0.33 -0.09
C ASN A 214 -7.09 -1.59 0.35
N ALA A 215 -8.42 -1.58 0.28
CA ALA A 215 -9.24 -2.74 0.60
C ALA A 215 -8.86 -3.95 -0.25
N TYR A 216 -8.58 -3.74 -1.53
CA TYR A 216 -8.25 -4.78 -2.50
C TYR A 216 -6.97 -5.55 -2.14
N VAL A 217 -5.92 -4.86 -1.73
CA VAL A 217 -4.64 -5.51 -1.37
C VAL A 217 -4.53 -5.87 0.11
N ARG A 218 -5.41 -5.35 0.97
CA ARG A 218 -5.30 -5.49 2.43
C ARG A 218 -5.25 -6.93 2.94
N PRO A 219 -6.15 -7.85 2.56
CA PRO A 219 -6.10 -9.23 3.07
C PRO A 219 -4.80 -9.96 2.71
N LEU A 220 -4.27 -9.72 1.51
CA LEU A 220 -3.01 -10.33 1.06
C LEU A 220 -1.82 -9.78 1.85
N MET A 221 -1.74 -8.45 1.97
CA MET A 221 -0.63 -7.78 2.66
C MET A 221 -0.65 -8.02 4.17
N ALA A 222 -1.82 -7.99 4.81
CA ALA A 222 -1.93 -8.27 6.23
C ALA A 222 -1.45 -9.68 6.57
N ARG A 223 -1.91 -10.70 5.82
CA ARG A 223 -1.45 -12.09 6.01
C ARG A 223 0.07 -12.22 5.82
N TYR A 224 0.61 -11.63 4.75
CA TYR A 224 2.04 -11.66 4.48
C TYR A 224 2.86 -11.04 5.62
N LEU A 225 2.49 -9.83 6.05
CA LEU A 225 3.22 -9.06 7.05
C LEU A 225 3.14 -9.71 8.43
N THR A 226 1.98 -10.22 8.83
CA THR A 226 1.81 -10.96 10.10
C THR A 226 2.63 -12.25 10.09
N ASN A 227 2.51 -13.07 9.05
CA ASN A 227 3.26 -14.33 8.95
C ASN A 227 4.78 -14.09 9.00
N LEU A 228 5.28 -13.07 8.31
CA LEU A 228 6.70 -12.73 8.34
C LEU A 228 7.13 -12.21 9.72
N SER A 229 6.32 -11.36 10.35
CA SER A 229 6.59 -10.86 11.70
C SER A 229 6.68 -12.00 12.72
N ASP A 230 5.74 -12.94 12.68
CA ASP A 230 5.72 -14.12 13.56
C ASP A 230 6.94 -15.01 13.30
N ALA A 231 7.25 -15.27 12.03
CA ALA A 231 8.41 -16.06 11.62
C ALA A 231 9.76 -15.45 12.04
N LEU A 232 9.86 -14.11 12.08
CA LEU A 232 11.01 -13.40 12.62
C LEU A 232 11.10 -13.54 14.15
N ALA A 233 9.97 -13.39 14.85
CA ALA A 233 9.92 -13.56 16.31
C ALA A 233 10.32 -14.98 16.74
N GLU A 234 9.80 -16.01 16.05
CA GLU A 234 10.14 -17.42 16.29
C GLU A 234 11.64 -17.72 16.09
N ARG A 235 12.30 -16.97 15.20
CA ARG A 235 13.74 -17.08 14.95
C ARG A 235 14.59 -16.24 15.91
N GLY A 236 13.97 -15.57 16.88
CA GLY A 236 14.67 -14.85 17.94
C GLY A 236 15.03 -13.40 17.59
N PHE A 237 14.43 -12.81 16.55
CA PHE A 237 14.56 -11.38 16.30
C PHE A 237 13.66 -10.61 17.27
N GLY A 238 14.28 -9.88 18.20
CA GLY A 238 13.59 -9.05 19.20
C GLY A 238 13.54 -7.56 18.87
N CYS A 239 13.93 -7.18 17.64
CA CYS A 239 14.05 -5.80 17.21
C CYS A 239 12.81 -5.26 16.48
N PRO A 240 12.66 -3.93 16.37
CA PRO A 240 11.63 -3.34 15.51
C PRO A 240 11.73 -3.83 14.06
N PHE A 241 10.58 -4.19 13.50
CA PHE A 241 10.40 -4.52 12.09
C PHE A 241 9.56 -3.41 11.44
N LEU A 242 10.19 -2.63 10.55
CA LEU A 242 9.58 -1.44 9.96
C LEU A 242 9.48 -1.57 8.44
N MET A 243 8.41 -1.00 7.89
CA MET A 243 8.10 -0.98 6.47
C MET A 243 8.46 0.36 5.86
N MET A 244 9.09 0.34 4.69
CA MET A 244 9.26 1.52 3.85
C MET A 244 7.92 1.90 3.22
N THR A 245 7.59 3.18 3.28
CA THR A 245 6.39 3.74 2.64
C THR A 245 6.75 4.39 1.31
N SER A 246 5.75 4.57 0.47
CA SER A 246 5.83 5.22 -0.84
C SER A 246 6.40 6.64 -0.76
N GLY A 247 6.12 7.36 0.33
CA GLY A 247 6.65 8.71 0.57
C GLY A 247 8.05 8.75 1.21
N GLY A 248 8.74 7.61 1.30
CA GLY A 248 10.10 7.54 1.85
C GLY A 248 10.19 7.51 3.40
N GLY A 249 9.06 7.51 4.09
CA GLY A 249 8.99 7.32 5.54
C GLY A 249 8.99 5.84 5.94
N LEU A 250 9.12 5.58 7.24
CA LEU A 250 9.00 4.24 7.83
C LEU A 250 7.70 4.11 8.63
N THR A 251 7.13 2.91 8.68
CA THR A 251 5.92 2.60 9.47
C THR A 251 6.01 1.21 10.11
N ASP A 252 5.26 0.97 11.18
CA ASP A 252 5.15 -0.37 11.79
C ASP A 252 4.29 -1.34 10.94
N VAL A 253 4.37 -2.62 11.30
CA VAL A 253 3.66 -3.75 10.65
C VAL A 253 2.15 -3.57 10.71
N ASP A 254 1.60 -3.15 11.85
CA ASP A 254 0.16 -3.02 12.05
C ASP A 254 -0.44 -1.94 11.13
N THR A 255 0.23 -0.79 11.05
CA THR A 255 -0.15 0.32 10.18
C THR A 255 0.03 -0.06 8.72
N ALA A 256 1.11 -0.77 8.37
CA ALA A 256 1.34 -1.28 7.02
C ALA A 256 0.29 -2.31 6.58
N ALA A 257 -0.15 -3.19 7.49
CA ALA A 257 -1.21 -4.16 7.26
C ALA A 257 -2.59 -3.49 7.13
N ARG A 258 -2.83 -2.40 7.85
CA ARG A 258 -4.08 -1.61 7.76
C ARG A 258 -4.13 -0.72 6.52
N PHE A 259 -3.00 -0.11 6.13
CA PHE A 259 -2.87 0.83 5.02
C PHE A 259 -1.85 0.40 3.94
N PRO A 260 -1.93 -0.82 3.39
CA PRO A 260 -0.92 -1.32 2.46
C PRO A 260 -0.83 -0.54 1.15
N ILE A 261 -1.84 0.27 0.81
CA ILE A 261 -1.74 1.19 -0.32
C ILE A 261 -0.56 2.16 -0.19
N ARG A 262 -0.11 2.47 1.03
CA ARG A 262 1.03 3.34 1.32
C ARG A 262 2.39 2.64 1.10
N LEU A 263 2.40 1.35 0.75
CA LEU A 263 3.61 0.58 0.45
C LEU A 263 3.85 0.43 -1.06
N VAL A 264 2.89 0.88 -1.87
CA VAL A 264 3.01 0.91 -3.33
C VAL A 264 4.20 1.79 -3.71
N GLU A 265 5.16 1.24 -4.46
CA GLU A 265 6.42 1.93 -4.81
C GLU A 265 7.37 2.20 -3.61
N SER A 266 7.27 1.42 -2.53
CA SER A 266 8.19 1.53 -1.38
C SER A 266 9.67 1.30 -1.70
N GLY A 267 9.99 0.34 -2.57
CA GLY A 267 11.36 0.06 -3.02
C GLY A 267 12.02 1.26 -3.72
N PRO A 268 11.42 1.81 -4.80
CA PRO A 268 11.91 3.00 -5.49
C PRO A 268 12.07 4.23 -4.60
N ALA A 269 11.21 4.41 -3.59
CA ALA A 269 11.36 5.49 -2.61
C ALA A 269 12.69 5.39 -1.83
N GLY A 270 13.11 4.18 -1.46
CA GLY A 270 14.42 3.93 -0.86
C GLY A 270 15.59 4.32 -1.79
N GLY A 271 15.47 4.00 -3.09
CA GLY A 271 16.45 4.40 -4.11
C GLY A 271 16.55 5.92 -4.30
N ALA A 272 15.41 6.63 -4.26
CA ALA A 272 15.38 8.09 -4.30
C ALA A 272 16.03 8.74 -3.08
N ILE A 273 15.79 8.20 -1.87
CA ILE A 273 16.45 8.66 -0.64
C ILE A 273 17.95 8.45 -0.72
N LEU A 274 18.42 7.27 -1.17
CA LEU A 274 19.84 7.01 -1.34
C LEU A 274 20.47 8.00 -2.31
N ALA A 275 19.85 8.22 -3.46
CA ALA A 275 20.34 9.17 -4.46
C ALA A 275 20.38 10.61 -3.90
N SER A 276 19.42 11.02 -3.09
CA SER A 276 19.40 12.32 -2.40
C SER A 276 20.59 12.46 -1.43
N ARG A 277 20.88 11.42 -0.63
CA ARG A 277 22.05 11.40 0.26
C ARG A 277 23.38 11.42 -0.48
N LEU A 278 23.47 10.74 -1.62
CA LEU A 278 24.65 10.77 -2.47
C LEU A 278 24.82 12.14 -3.14
N ALA A 279 23.72 12.76 -3.57
CA ALA A 279 23.73 14.11 -4.14
C ALA A 279 24.27 15.13 -3.12
N GLU A 280 23.80 15.08 -1.88
CA GLU A 280 24.30 15.90 -0.76
C GLU A 280 25.80 15.66 -0.49
N ALA A 281 26.23 14.38 -0.42
CA ALA A 281 27.62 14.03 -0.15
C ALA A 281 28.60 14.41 -1.28
N LEU A 282 28.09 14.53 -2.51
CA LEU A 282 28.87 14.87 -3.71
C LEU A 282 28.71 16.33 -4.13
N ASP A 283 27.95 17.14 -3.38
CA ASP A 283 27.66 18.55 -3.69
C ASP A 283 27.01 18.72 -5.08
N LEU A 284 26.00 17.88 -5.36
CA LEU A 284 25.22 17.88 -6.60
C LEU A 284 23.79 18.34 -6.35
N ASP A 285 23.44 19.54 -6.81
CA ASP A 285 22.11 20.12 -6.58
C ASP A 285 21.02 19.46 -7.42
N ARG A 286 21.36 19.04 -8.65
CA ARG A 286 20.39 18.51 -9.62
C ARG A 286 20.79 17.13 -10.10
N VAL A 287 20.07 16.12 -9.62
CA VAL A 287 20.36 14.71 -9.90
C VAL A 287 19.10 14.01 -10.40
N LEU A 288 19.29 13.07 -11.32
CA LEU A 288 18.25 12.14 -11.76
C LEU A 288 18.64 10.74 -11.25
N SER A 289 17.81 10.19 -10.37
CA SER A 289 17.90 8.79 -9.98
C SER A 289 17.22 7.92 -11.03
N PHE A 290 17.91 6.89 -11.50
CA PHE A 290 17.41 5.93 -12.48
C PHE A 290 17.63 4.52 -11.98
N ASP A 291 16.54 3.82 -11.69
CA ASP A 291 16.55 2.42 -11.26
C ASP A 291 15.86 1.56 -12.32
N MET A 292 16.57 0.54 -12.82
CA MET A 292 16.09 -0.34 -13.88
C MET A 292 16.15 -1.80 -13.42
N GLY A 293 14.98 -2.38 -13.22
CA GLY A 293 14.81 -3.81 -12.99
C GLY A 293 14.50 -4.59 -14.26
N GLY A 294 14.16 -5.87 -14.11
CA GLY A 294 13.80 -6.75 -15.24
C GLY A 294 12.47 -6.39 -15.92
N THR A 295 11.56 -5.70 -15.22
CA THR A 295 10.19 -5.43 -15.70
C THR A 295 9.89 -3.94 -15.82
N THR A 296 10.49 -3.09 -14.98
CA THR A 296 10.18 -1.66 -14.92
C THR A 296 11.44 -0.83 -14.76
N ALA A 297 11.37 0.42 -15.21
CA ALA A 297 12.36 1.46 -14.93
C ALA A 297 11.67 2.61 -14.20
N LYS A 298 12.34 3.16 -13.19
CA LYS A 298 11.85 4.19 -12.29
C LYS A 298 12.80 5.38 -12.33
N ILE A 299 12.22 6.57 -12.33
CA ILE A 299 12.95 7.83 -12.42
C ILE A 299 12.47 8.75 -11.31
N CYS A 300 13.41 9.32 -10.56
CA CYS A 300 13.13 10.38 -9.59
C CYS A 300 14.04 11.58 -9.88
N LEU A 301 13.44 12.77 -9.94
CA LEU A 301 14.15 14.04 -10.02
C LEU A 301 14.44 14.51 -8.59
N ILE A 302 15.69 14.86 -8.33
CA ILE A 302 16.17 15.38 -7.06
C ILE A 302 16.72 16.78 -7.33
N ASP A 303 16.16 17.75 -6.63
CA ASP A 303 16.49 19.17 -6.73
C ASP A 303 16.81 19.68 -5.31
N ASP A 304 17.90 20.42 -5.15
CA ASP A 304 18.43 20.88 -3.85
C ASP A 304 18.51 19.73 -2.81
N HIS A 305 18.98 18.57 -3.28
CA HIS A 305 19.09 17.31 -2.52
C HIS A 305 17.77 16.76 -1.98
N ALA A 306 16.62 17.30 -2.39
CA ALA A 306 15.30 16.83 -2.02
C ALA A 306 14.62 16.07 -3.17
N PRO A 307 14.15 14.82 -2.94
CA PRO A 307 13.31 14.13 -3.92
C PRO A 307 12.00 14.89 -4.15
N LEU A 308 11.58 15.05 -5.41
CA LEU A 308 10.29 15.65 -5.73
C LEU A 308 9.15 14.69 -5.35
N LEU A 309 8.29 15.14 -4.42
CA LEU A 309 7.13 14.38 -3.93
C LEU A 309 5.84 14.76 -4.66
N SER A 310 4.99 13.78 -4.91
CA SER A 310 3.62 13.91 -5.42
C SER A 310 2.62 13.33 -4.43
N ARG A 311 1.40 13.88 -4.40
CA ARG A 311 0.26 13.32 -3.64
C ARG A 311 -0.73 12.56 -4.52
N ALA A 312 -0.42 12.42 -5.80
CA ALA A 312 -1.24 11.75 -6.79
C ALA A 312 -0.37 10.80 -7.59
N PHE A 313 -0.82 9.55 -7.67
CA PHE A 313 -0.15 8.51 -8.41
C PHE A 313 -1.17 7.71 -9.23
N GLU A 314 -0.72 7.11 -10.32
CA GLU A 314 -1.53 6.22 -11.16
C GLU A 314 -0.85 4.86 -11.19
N VAL A 315 -1.53 3.86 -10.66
CA VAL A 315 -1.10 2.46 -10.74
C VAL A 315 -1.61 1.88 -12.06
N ASP A 316 -0.82 1.02 -12.70
CA ASP A 316 -1.23 0.27 -13.91
C ASP A 316 -1.78 1.15 -15.04
N ARG A 317 -0.94 2.00 -15.64
CA ARG A 317 -1.35 2.80 -16.81
C ARG A 317 -1.63 1.89 -18.00
N ALA A 318 -2.90 1.76 -18.37
CA ALA A 318 -3.35 0.94 -19.49
C ALA A 318 -2.78 1.41 -20.85
N TYR A 319 -2.46 2.71 -20.96
CA TYR A 319 -1.84 3.29 -22.16
C TYR A 319 -0.47 3.86 -21.84
N ARG A 320 0.55 3.38 -22.56
CA ARG A 320 1.93 3.81 -22.38
C ARG A 320 2.04 5.34 -22.54
N PHE A 321 2.59 5.99 -21.52
CA PHE A 321 2.80 7.45 -21.47
C PHE A 321 1.53 8.34 -21.50
N LYS A 322 0.32 7.79 -21.24
CA LYS A 322 -0.91 8.58 -21.17
C LYS A 322 -1.40 8.71 -19.73
N LYS A 323 -1.24 9.91 -19.16
CA LYS A 323 -1.77 10.25 -17.83
C LYS A 323 -3.29 10.18 -17.85
N GLY A 324 -3.89 9.57 -16.84
CA GLY A 324 -5.33 9.31 -16.72
C GLY A 324 -5.75 7.93 -17.21
N SER A 325 -4.82 7.14 -17.76
CA SER A 325 -5.08 5.75 -18.19
C SER A 325 -4.84 4.70 -17.10
N GLY A 326 -4.38 5.12 -15.91
CA GLY A 326 -4.19 4.21 -14.77
C GLY A 326 -5.25 4.37 -13.70
N LEU A 327 -5.15 3.52 -12.67
CA LEU A 327 -5.95 3.60 -11.45
C LEU A 327 -5.40 4.75 -10.57
N PRO A 328 -6.16 5.83 -10.36
CA PRO A 328 -5.68 6.95 -9.57
C PRO A 328 -5.74 6.63 -8.08
N VAL A 329 -4.65 6.92 -7.38
CA VAL A 329 -4.53 6.75 -5.94
C VAL A 329 -3.93 8.01 -5.32
N ARG A 330 -4.41 8.37 -4.14
CA ARG A 330 -3.96 9.52 -3.34
C ARG A 330 -3.07 9.02 -2.22
N ILE A 331 -1.79 8.90 -2.54
CA ILE A 331 -0.73 8.54 -1.60
C ILE A 331 0.47 9.46 -1.86
N PRO A 332 1.25 9.82 -0.82
CA PRO A 332 2.55 10.45 -1.02
C PRO A 332 3.49 9.49 -1.76
N VAL A 333 4.09 9.91 -2.88
CA VAL A 333 5.08 9.16 -3.67
C VAL A 333 6.21 10.09 -4.07
#